data_AF-A0A7R7AZN7-F1
#
_entry.id   AF-A0A7R7AZN7-F1
#
_cell.length_a   1.000
_cell.length_b   1.000
_cell.length_c   1.000
_cell.angle_alpha   90.00
_cell.angle_beta   90.00
_cell.angle_gamma   90.00
#
_symmetry.space_group_name_H-M   'P 1'
#
loop_
_entity.id
_entity.type
_entity.pdbx_description
1 polymer ?
#
loop_
_entity_poly.entity_id
_entity_poly.type
_entity_poly.pdbx_seq_one_letter_code
_entity_poly.pdbx_strand_id
1 'polypeptide(L)' 'MITERKLPALIAFQSFMTDQRAVLDAAEWSIKFGRPWHRITKQILPAFAPQAVEAARIAEQGPTVLYLPVEATAR' A
#
# COMPACT_ATOMS: atom_id res chain seq x y z
N MET A 1 4.39 -15.67 0.31
CA MET A 1 4.93 -15.07 1.56
C MET A 1 5.30 -13.62 1.29
N ILE A 2 4.89 -12.68 2.16
CA ILE A 2 5.35 -11.28 2.10
C ILE A 2 6.55 -11.17 3.05
N THR A 3 7.62 -10.55 2.59
CA THR A 3 8.86 -10.32 3.36
C THR A 3 9.12 -8.82 3.48
N GLU A 4 10.01 -8.42 4.40
CA GLU A 4 10.32 -7.01 4.66
C GLU A 4 10.74 -6.22 3.41
N ARG A 5 11.40 -6.87 2.45
CA ARG A 5 11.75 -6.29 1.14
C ARG A 5 10.56 -5.72 0.36
N LYS A 6 9.34 -6.19 0.62
CA LYS A 6 8.10 -5.71 -0.03
C LYS A 6 7.42 -4.57 0.74
N LEU A 7 7.83 -4.28 1.96
CA LEU A 7 7.19 -3.26 2.80
C LEU A 7 7.19 -1.87 2.15
N PRO A 8 8.27 -1.37 1.52
CA PRO A 8 8.24 -0.05 0.89
C PRO A 8 7.16 0.07 -0.18
N ALA A 9 7.02 -0.93 -1.05
CA ALA A 9 5.98 -0.96 -2.08
C ALA A 9 4.55 -1.03 -1.50
N LEU A 10 4.37 -1.76 -0.39
CA LEU A 10 3.07 -1.85 0.29
C LEU A 10 2.69 -0.51 0.96
N ILE A 11 3.68 0.20 1.52
CA ILE A 11 3.50 1.52 2.11
C ILE A 11 3.19 2.55 1.01
N ALA A 12 3.91 2.53 -0.11
CA ALA A 12 3.62 3.39 -1.26
C ALA A 12 2.19 3.15 -1.77
N PHE A 13 1.76 1.89 -1.88
CA PHE A 13 0.40 1.58 -2.30
C PHE A 13 -0.65 2.01 -1.26
N GLN A 14 -0.35 1.91 0.04
CA GLN A 14 -1.19 2.46 1.10
C GLN A 14 -1.32 3.99 0.98
N SER A 15 -0.22 4.69 0.70
CA SER A 15 -0.19 6.13 0.49
C SER A 15 -1.08 6.52 -0.70
N PHE A 16 -0.88 5.87 -1.84
CA PHE A 16 -1.72 6.04 -3.03
C PHE A 16 -3.22 5.85 -2.74
N MET A 17 -3.61 4.77 -2.06
CA MET A 17 -5.01 4.55 -1.69
C MET A 17 -5.54 5.65 -0.77
N THR A 18 -4.70 6.22 0.10
CA THR A 18 -5.07 7.35 0.96
C THR A 18 -5.33 8.59 0.10
N ASP A 19 -4.48 8.90 -0.87
CA ASP A 19 -4.66 10.04 -1.78
C ASP A 19 -5.94 9.92 -2.61
N GLN A 20 -6.30 8.70 -3.03
CA GLN A 20 -7.54 8.47 -3.76
C GLN A 20 -8.81 8.80 -2.94
N ARG A 21 -8.74 8.89 -1.60
CA ARG A 21 -9.90 9.34 -0.79
C ARG A 21 -10.24 10.81 -1.00
N ALA A 22 -9.30 11.62 -1.49
CA ALA A 22 -9.55 13.02 -1.80
C ALA A 22 -10.23 13.20 -3.17
N VAL A 23 -10.17 12.17 -4.03
CA VAL A 23 -10.63 12.23 -5.42
C VAL A 23 -11.93 11.45 -5.63
N LEU A 24 -12.09 10.31 -4.94
CA LEU A 24 -13.25 9.43 -5.05
C LEU A 24 -14.23 9.68 -3.92
N ASP A 25 -15.51 9.44 -4.18
CA ASP A 25 -16.47 9.32 -3.11
C ASP A 25 -16.21 8.05 -2.27
N ALA A 26 -16.83 8.00 -1.09
CA ALA A 26 -16.59 6.91 -0.14
C ALA A 26 -17.02 5.53 -0.67
N ALA A 27 -18.08 5.46 -1.47
CA ALA A 27 -18.61 4.20 -1.99
C ALA A 27 -17.70 3.65 -3.10
N GLU A 28 -17.34 4.50 -4.06
CA GLU A 28 -16.41 4.16 -5.14
C GLU A 28 -15.04 3.78 -4.59
N TRP A 29 -14.55 4.52 -3.60
CA TRP A 29 -13.29 4.20 -2.92
C TRP A 29 -13.37 2.84 -2.24
N SER A 30 -14.46 2.56 -1.51
CA SER A 30 -14.63 1.29 -0.81
C SER A 30 -14.68 0.09 -1.77
N ILE A 31 -15.36 0.23 -2.91
CA ILE A 31 -15.43 -0.81 -3.94
C ILE A 31 -14.03 -1.10 -4.51
N LYS A 32 -13.25 -0.06 -4.83
CA LYS A 32 -11.93 -0.21 -5.45
C LYS A 32 -10.85 -0.66 -4.46
N PHE A 33 -10.86 -0.10 -3.24
CA PHE A 33 -9.74 -0.18 -2.32
C PHE A 33 -10.06 -0.81 -0.97
N GLY A 34 -11.33 -1.07 -0.63
CA GLY A 34 -11.71 -1.57 0.70
C GLY A 34 -11.02 -2.88 1.08
N ARG A 35 -11.00 -3.86 0.17
CA ARG A 35 -10.34 -5.16 0.40
C ARG A 35 -8.81 -5.03 0.52
N PRO A 36 -8.08 -4.43 -0.44
CA PRO A 36 -6.62 -4.28 -0.31
C PRO A 36 -6.23 -3.40 0.89
N TRP A 37 -7.00 -2.35 1.20
CA TRP A 37 -6.79 -1.52 2.38
C TRP A 37 -6.90 -2.33 3.68
N HIS A 38 -7.97 -3.12 3.84
CA HIS A 38 -8.14 -3.97 5.00
C HIS A 38 -6.98 -4.97 5.13
N ARG A 39 -6.60 -5.62 4.03
CA ARG A 39 -5.49 -6.59 4.04
C ARG A 39 -4.18 -5.94 4.47
N ILE A 40 -3.82 -4.78 3.91
CA ILE A 40 -2.58 -4.09 4.25
C ILE A 40 -2.59 -3.62 5.70
N THR A 41 -3.63 -2.92 6.11
CA THR A 41 -3.67 -2.24 7.43
C THR A 41 -3.98 -3.17 8.60
N LYS A 42 -4.71 -4.27 8.37
CA LYS A 42 -5.16 -5.17 9.44
C LYS A 42 -4.47 -6.52 9.47
N GLN A 43 -3.86 -6.96 8.37
CA GLN A 43 -3.27 -8.30 8.29
C GLN A 43 -1.77 -8.26 7.99
N ILE A 44 -1.35 -7.44 7.02
CA ILE A 44 0.05 -7.45 6.57
C ILE A 44 0.91 -6.60 7.50
N LEU A 45 0.69 -5.29 7.60
CA LEU A 45 1.55 -4.41 8.39
C LEU A 45 1.65 -4.81 9.87
N PRO A 46 0.56 -5.23 10.56
CA PRO A 46 0.65 -5.68 11.94
C PRO A 46 1.50 -6.95 12.14
N ALA A 47 1.79 -7.72 11.09
CA ALA A 47 2.61 -8.92 11.17
C ALA A 47 4.13 -8.63 11.13
N PHE A 48 4.53 -7.37 10.93
CA PHE A 48 5.93 -6.97 10.91
C PHE A 48 6.31 -6.21 12.18
N ALA A 49 7.59 -6.28 12.55
CA ALA A 49 8.11 -5.48 13.64
C ALA A 49 7.90 -3.97 13.34
N PRO A 50 7.49 -3.15 14.32
CA PRO A 50 7.24 -1.72 14.11
C PRO A 50 8.43 -0.99 13.47
N GLN A 51 9.64 -1.34 13.86
CA GLN A 51 10.89 -0.79 13.30
C GLN A 51 11.08 -1.10 11.80
N ALA A 52 10.64 -2.27 11.34
CA ALA A 52 10.74 -2.64 9.92
C ALA A 52 9.74 -1.84 9.08
N VAL A 53 8.54 -1.60 9.63
CA VAL A 53 7.53 -0.74 8.99
C VAL A 53 8.04 0.69 8.92
N GLU A 54 8.65 1.21 9.98
CA GLU A 54 9.20 2.57 10.00
C GLU A 54 10.37 2.74 9.03
N ALA A 55 11.33 1.81 9.02
CA ALA A 55 12.41 1.80 8.04
C ALA A 55 11.90 1.78 6.60
N ALA A 56 10.81 1.05 6.35
CA ALA A 56 10.18 1.00 5.04
C ALA A 56 9.44 2.30 4.66
N ARG A 57 8.91 3.07 5.63
CA ARG A 57 8.37 4.41 5.39
C ARG A 57 9.47 5.38 4.97
N ILE A 58 10.60 5.34 5.66
CA ILE A 58 11.78 6.17 5.32
C ILE A 58 12.28 5.84 3.91
N ALA A 59 12.33 4.55 3.57
CA ALA A 59 12.74 4.08 2.25
C ALA A 59 11.78 4.48 1.12
N GLU A 60 10.48 4.61 1.41
CA GLU A 60 9.47 5.05 0.44
C GLU A 60 9.68 6.51 0.00
N GLN A 61 10.20 7.37 0.90
CA GLN A 61 10.52 8.77 0.62
C GLN A 61 11.83 8.97 -0.18
N GLY A 62 12.56 7.89 -0.50
CA GLY A 62 13.66 7.89 -1.48
C GLY A 62 13.13 7.84 -2.93
N PRO A 63 13.98 7.87 -3.96
CA PRO A 63 13.53 7.73 -5.35
C PRO A 63 12.77 6.42 -5.56
N THR A 64 11.44 6.51 -5.62
CA THR A 64 10.51 5.38 -5.59
C THR A 64 10.48 4.66 -6.94
N VAL A 65 10.86 3.38 -6.96
CA VAL A 65 10.50 2.48 -8.07
C VAL A 65 9.02 2.14 -7.92
N LEU A 66 8.17 2.77 -8.73
CA LEU A 66 6.73 2.48 -8.80
C LEU A 66 6.51 0.97 -9.03
N TYR A 67 6.06 0.26 -7.99
CA TYR A 67 5.53 -1.09 -8.14
C TYR A 67 4.06 -0.99 -8.55
N LEU A 68 3.80 -1.18 -9.84
CA LEU A 68 2.45 -1.41 -10.35
C LEU A 68 2.11 -2.90 -10.17
N PRO A 69 0.99 -3.25 -9.53
CA PRO A 69 0.47 -4.62 -9.56
C PRO A 69 0.23 -5.02 -11.02
N VAL A 70 0.63 -6.23 -11.41
CA VAL A 70 0.51 -6.77 -12.79
C VAL A 70 -0.94 -6.80 -13.32
N GLU A 71 -1.91 -6.56 -12.46
CA GLU A 71 -3.34 -6.47 -12.75
C GLU A 71 -3.74 -5.11 -13.38
N ALA A 72 -2.85 -4.10 -13.37
CA ALA A 72 -3.12 -2.76 -13.90
C ALA A 72 -2.72 -2.56 -15.38
N THR A 73 -2.09 -3.56 -16.02
CA THR A 73 -1.66 -3.49 -17.44
C THR A 73 -2.61 -4.16 -18.43
N ALA A 74 -3.79 -4.61 -17.99
CA ALA A 74 -4.79 -5.19 -18.88
C ALA A 74 -5.91 -4.18 -19.18
N ARG A 75 -5.69 -3.32 -20.18
CA ARG A 75 -6.69 -2.99 -21.21
C ARG A 75 -6.06 -2.24 -22.37
#